data_AF-A0A1F6CD06-F1
#
_entry.id   AF-A0A1F6CD06-F1
#
_cell.length_a   1.000
_cell.length_b   1.000
_cell.length_c   1.000
_cell.angle_alpha   90.00
_cell.angle_beta   90.00
_cell.angle_gamma   90.00
#
_symmetry.space_group_name_H-M   'P 1'
#
loop_
_entity.id
_entity.type
_entity.pdbx_description
1 polymer ?
#
loop_
_entity_poly.entity_id
_entity_poly.type
_entity_poly.pdbx_seq_one_letter_code
_entity_poly.pdbx_strand_id
1 'polypeptide(L)' 'MKLSSQQTDPGPFREAMSRGTVRTAGLLRAQSGEALKAIRSSVRQKVSASRKGEGIELPMPALLASAVKP' A
#
# COMPACT_ATOMS: atom_id res chain seq x y z
N MET A 1 -10.18 31.06 1.82
CA MET A 1 -8.89 30.49 1.40
C MET A 1 -9.14 29.02 1.04
N LYS A 2 -9.36 28.72 -0.25
CA LYS A 2 -9.71 27.37 -0.71
C LYS A 2 -8.42 26.55 -0.76
N LEU A 3 -8.22 25.65 0.21
CA LEU A 3 -7.16 24.66 0.15
C LEU A 3 -7.61 23.58 -0.83
N SER A 4 -7.04 23.69 -2.02
CA SER A 4 -7.09 22.74 -3.12
C SER A 4 -6.94 21.32 -2.60
N SER A 5 -7.89 20.50 -3.02
CA SER A 5 -7.86 19.04 -3.02
C SER A 5 -6.44 18.52 -3.24
N GLN A 6 -5.80 18.05 -2.17
CA GLN A 6 -4.67 17.13 -2.25
C GLN A 6 -5.22 15.82 -2.83
N GLN A 7 -5.30 15.79 -4.15
CA GLN A 7 -5.36 14.57 -4.94
C GLN A 7 -4.10 13.79 -4.58
N THR A 8 -4.21 12.89 -3.61
CA THR A 8 -3.09 12.13 -3.03
C THR A 8 -2.32 11.46 -4.16
N ASP A 9 -1.09 11.96 -4.35
CA ASP A 9 -0.18 11.55 -5.41
C ASP A 9 -0.02 10.01 -5.43
N PRO A 10 -0.13 9.32 -6.58
CA PRO A 10 -0.01 7.86 -6.74
C PRO A 10 1.35 7.24 -6.40
N GLY A 11 2.38 8.03 -6.10
CA GLY A 11 3.74 7.57 -5.77
C GLY A 11 3.87 6.64 -4.55
N PRO A 12 3.32 7.00 -3.36
CA PRO A 12 3.66 6.33 -2.11
C PRO A 12 3.16 4.89 -2.02
N PHE A 13 1.98 4.56 -2.57
CA PHE A 13 1.44 3.19 -2.49
C PHE A 13 2.22 2.21 -3.36
N ARG A 14 2.53 2.60 -4.61
CA ARG A 14 3.33 1.74 -5.50
C ARG A 14 4.71 1.51 -4.91
N GLU A 15 5.31 2.57 -4.37
CA GLU A 15 6.61 2.47 -3.71
C GLU A 15 6.55 1.58 -2.47
N ALA A 16 5.59 1.80 -1.57
CA ALA A 16 5.40 1.00 -0.36
C ALA A 16 5.19 -0.50 -0.69
N MET A 17 4.32 -0.81 -1.65
CA MET A 17 4.04 -2.21 -2.04
C MET A 17 5.21 -2.85 -2.79
N SER A 18 5.97 -2.07 -3.57
CA SER A 18 7.17 -2.57 -4.26
C SER A 18 8.34 -2.80 -3.29
N ARG A 19 8.33 -2.15 -2.14
CA ARG A 19 9.32 -2.34 -1.07
C ARG A 19 8.89 -3.35 0.01
N GLY A 20 7.60 -3.70 0.07
CA GLY A 20 7.05 -4.56 1.11
C GLY A 20 7.47 -6.03 1.00
N THR A 21 7.34 -6.65 -0.19
CA THR A 21 7.83 -8.02 -0.41
C THR A 21 8.33 -8.21 -1.83
N VAL A 22 9.28 -9.13 -2.02
CA VAL A 22 9.83 -9.49 -3.33
C VAL A 22 8.74 -10.01 -4.27
N ARG A 23 7.81 -10.83 -3.76
CA ARG A 23 6.71 -11.41 -4.55
C ARG A 23 5.75 -10.33 -5.05
N THR A 24 5.32 -9.42 -4.18
CA THR A 24 4.42 -8.32 -4.56
C THR A 24 5.09 -7.40 -5.57
N ALA A 25 6.37 -7.08 -5.36
CA ALA A 25 7.14 -6.27 -6.29
C ALA A 25 7.26 -6.91 -7.68
N GLY A 26 7.56 -8.21 -7.74
CA GLY A 26 7.62 -8.97 -8.99
C GLY A 26 6.27 -8.99 -9.72
N LEU A 27 5.19 -9.27 -8.99
CA LEU A 27 3.83 -9.29 -9.55
C LEU A 27 3.43 -7.93 -10.13
N LEU A 28 3.73 -6.82 -9.45
CA LEU A 28 3.40 -5.48 -9.93
C LEU A 28 4.25 -5.06 -11.14
N ARG A 29 5.52 -5.47 -11.22
CA ARG A 29 6.39 -5.17 -12.37
C ARG A 29 5.94 -5.88 -13.64
N ALA A 30 5.35 -7.06 -13.52
CA ALA A 30 4.87 -7.85 -14.67
C ALA A 30 3.53 -7.37 -15.25
N GLN A 31 2.83 -6.42 -14.60
CA GLN A 31 1.53 -5.95 -15.05
C GLN A 31 1.62 -4.90 -16.17
N SER A 32 0.64 -4.91 -17.06
CA SER A 32 0.45 -3.83 -18.04
C SER A 32 0.06 -2.52 -17.35
N GLY A 33 0.24 -1.39 -18.04
CA GLY A 33 -0.13 -0.08 -17.52
C GLY A 33 -1.63 0.04 -17.18
N GLU A 34 -2.49 -0.61 -17.94
CA GLU A 34 -3.94 -0.66 -17.68
C GLU A 34 -4.27 -1.51 -16.45
N ALA A 35 -3.67 -2.70 -16.33
CA ALA A 35 -3.84 -3.54 -15.16
C ALA A 35 -3.38 -2.83 -13.88
N LEU A 36 -2.27 -2.08 -13.94
CA LEU A 36 -1.82 -1.25 -12.82
C LEU A 36 -2.82 -0.16 -12.44
N LYS A 37 -3.51 0.47 -13.41
CA LYS A 37 -4.58 1.44 -13.13
C LYS A 37 -5.77 0.78 -12.43
N ALA A 38 -6.19 -0.39 -12.90
CA ALA A 38 -7.28 -1.15 -12.30
C ALA A 38 -6.95 -1.57 -10.86
N ILE A 39 -5.75 -2.11 -10.63
CA ILE A 39 -5.24 -2.47 -9.29
C ILE A 39 -5.28 -1.25 -8.36
N ARG A 40 -4.81 -0.08 -8.81
CA ARG A 40 -4.84 1.16 -8.00
C ARG A 40 -6.26 1.57 -7.63
N SER A 41 -7.21 1.46 -8.57
CA SER A 41 -8.61 1.77 -8.31
C SER A 41 -9.20 0.84 -7.23
N SER A 42 -8.97 -0.47 -7.39
CA SER A 42 -9.46 -1.48 -6.44
C SER A 42 -8.84 -1.29 -5.06
N VAL A 43 -7.53 -1.04 -4.98
CA VAL A 43 -6.85 -0.75 -3.71
C VAL A 43 -7.48 0.46 -3.04
N ARG A 44 -7.63 1.59 -3.74
CA ARG A 44 -8.25 2.81 -3.19
C ARG A 44 -9.65 2.55 -2.63
N GLN A 45 -10.45 1.78 -3.36
CA GLN A 45 -11.78 1.40 -2.90
C GLN A 45 -11.71 0.58 -1.61
N LYS A 46 -10.80 -0.40 -1.52
CA LYS A 46 -10.68 -1.28 -0.35
C LYS A 46 -10.12 -0.57 0.88
N VAL A 47 -9.11 0.28 0.72
CA VAL A 47 -8.48 1.00 1.85
C VAL A 47 -9.31 2.17 2.35
N SER A 48 -10.36 2.58 1.61
CA SER A 48 -11.28 3.64 2.05
C SER A 48 -11.96 3.31 3.39
N ALA A 49 -12.23 2.03 3.64
CA ALA A 49 -12.77 1.54 4.90
C ALA A 49 -11.79 1.65 6.09
N SER A 50 -10.50 1.79 5.81
CA SER A 50 -9.41 1.91 6.80
C SER A 50 -8.93 3.36 6.97
N ARG A 51 -9.63 4.32 6.37
CA ARG A 51 -9.28 5.74 6.49
C ARG A 51 -9.60 6.24 7.89
N LYS A 52 -8.60 6.82 8.56
CA LYS A 52 -8.78 7.52 9.84
C LYS A 52 -8.10 8.88 9.77
N GLY A 53 -8.88 9.94 9.94
CA GLY A 53 -8.41 11.32 9.77
C GLY A 53 -7.80 11.55 8.38
N GLU A 54 -6.58 12.07 8.35
CA GLU A 54 -5.84 12.34 7.11
C GLU A 54 -5.07 11.13 6.58
N GLY A 55 -5.07 9.99 7.29
CA GLY A 55 -4.29 8.81 6.96
C GLY A 55 -5.11 7.54 6.72
N ILE A 56 -4.40 6.46 6.36
CA ILE A 56 -4.92 5.09 6.29
C ILE A 56 -4.23 4.31 7.40
N GLU A 57 -5.00 3.72 8.31
CA GLU A 57 -4.48 2.82 9.33
C GLU A 57 -4.58 1.37 8.86
N LEU A 58 -3.44 0.73 8.65
CA LEU A 58 -3.37 -0.69 8.28
C LEU A 58 -2.82 -1.48 9.46
N PRO A 59 -3.53 -2.53 9.94
CA PRO A 59 -2.98 -3.40 10.97
C PRO A 59 -1.76 -4.15 10.42
N MET A 60 -0.61 -3.94 11.06
CA MET A 60 0.66 -4.59 10.72
C MET A 60 1.05 -5.55 11.85
N PRO A 61 0.56 -6.80 11.85
CA PRO A 61 0.93 -7.77 12.87
C PRO A 61 2.42 -8.10 12.76
N ALA A 62 3.13 -8.06 13.88
CA ALA A 62 4.52 -8.46 14.00
C ALA A 62 4.66 -9.55 15.05
N LEU A 63 5.44 -10.59 14.75
CA LEU A 63 5.80 -11.65 15.69
C LEU A 63 7.25 -11.45 16.11
N LEU A 64 7.47 -11.33 17.42
CA LEU A 64 8.81 -11.32 18.02
C LEU A 64 9.07 -12.70 18.62
N ALA A 65 10.16 -13.33 18.21
CA ALA A 65 10.57 -14.63 18.70
C ALA A 65 12.05 -14.59 19.12
N SER A 66 12.37 -15.22 20.24
CA SER A 66 13.73 -15.45 20.72
C SER A 66 13.87 -16.89 21.19
N ALA A 67 15.07 -17.44 21.05
CA ALA A 67 15.39 -18.79 21.52
C ALA A 67 16.84 -18.83 21.98
N VAL A 68 17.12 -19.68 22.99
CA VAL A 68 18.48 -20.01 23.43
C VAL A 68 18.77 -21.43 22.95
N LYS A 69 19.93 -21.61 22.32
CA LYS A 69 20.40 -22.94 21.90
C LYS A 69 20.59 -23.82 23.15
N PRO A 70 20.19 -25.10 23.14
CA PRO A 70 20.53 -26.05 24.21
C PRO A 70 22.04 -26.22 24.36
#